data_AF-A0A7V0QIQ6-F1
#
_entry.id   AF-A0A7V0QIQ6-F1
#
_cell.length_a   1.000
_cell.length_b   1.000
_cell.length_c   1.000
_cell.angle_alpha   90.00
_cell.angle_beta   90.00
_cell.angle_gamma   90.00
#
_symmetry.space_group_name_H-M   'P 1'
#
loop_
_entity.id
_entity.type
_entity.pdbx_description
1 polymer ?
#
loop_
_entity_poly.entity_id
_entity_poly.type
_entity_poly.pdbx_seq_one_letter_code
_entity_poly.pdbx_strand_id
1 'polypeptide(L)'
;MNSLSRLKQEIRKIIAGSSVPEDPLHAENTVQWVKKLKPDADEALIIAALAHDIERAIEDRKVKKSLFSDYDEFKEAHALNSARIIKEIMLSRGVERQLIDEVYRLVRFHERGGDPRTDILKDADALS
;
A
#
# COMPACT_ATOMS: atom_id res chain seq x y z
N MET A 1 -6.93 13.27 17.78
CA MET A 1 -6.38 12.56 16.60
C MET A 1 -7.21 12.90 15.38
N ASN A 2 -6.55 13.34 14.30
CA ASN A 2 -7.18 13.61 13.00
C ASN A 2 -7.72 12.30 12.38
N SER A 3 -8.75 12.38 11.53
CA SER A 3 -9.34 11.25 10.78
C SER A 3 -8.28 10.40 10.06
N LEU A 4 -7.31 11.03 9.39
CA LEU A 4 -6.24 10.31 8.68
C LEU A 4 -5.27 9.58 9.62
N SER A 5 -5.06 10.09 10.83
CA SER A 5 -4.27 9.36 11.85
C SER A 5 -4.97 8.07 12.28
N ARG A 6 -6.31 8.09 12.39
CA ARG A 6 -7.09 6.90 12.72
C ARG A 6 -7.09 5.88 11.58
N LEU A 7 -7.21 6.34 10.33
CA LEU A 7 -7.05 5.50 9.14
C LEU A 7 -5.70 4.79 9.13
N LYS A 8 -4.60 5.56 9.30
CA LYS A 8 -3.24 4.99 9.35
C LYS A 8 -3.05 4.00 10.51
N GLN A 9 -3.75 4.19 11.64
CA GLN A 9 -3.72 3.24 12.74
C GLN A 9 -4.52 1.96 12.44
N GLU A 10 -5.63 2.07 11.73
CA GLU A 10 -6.40 0.91 11.27
C GLU A 10 -5.61 0.07 10.26
N ILE A 11 -4.97 0.70 9.28
CA ILE A 11 -4.08 0.02 8.32
C ILE A 11 -3.01 -0.78 9.07
N ARG A 12 -2.32 -0.16 10.04
CA ARG A 12 -1.33 -0.85 10.88
C ARG A 12 -1.92 -2.05 11.62
N LYS A 13 -3.14 -1.92 12.16
CA LYS A 13 -3.81 -3.03 12.87
C LYS A 13 -4.10 -4.20 11.94
N ILE A 14 -4.51 -3.92 10.70
CA ILE A 14 -4.74 -4.94 9.69
C ILE A 14 -3.41 -5.63 9.35
N ILE A 15 -2.37 -4.86 9.03
CA ILE A 15 -1.06 -5.41 8.65
C ILE A 15 -0.42 -6.20 9.80
N ALA A 16 -0.58 -5.76 11.04
CA ALA A 16 -0.13 -6.48 12.23
C ALA A 16 -0.79 -7.87 12.40
N GLY A 17 -1.91 -8.12 11.70
CA GLY A 17 -2.56 -9.44 11.63
C GLY A 17 -1.95 -10.39 10.61
N SER A 18 -0.93 -9.97 9.83
CA SER A 18 -0.29 -10.83 8.85
C SER A 18 0.31 -12.08 9.48
N SER A 19 0.21 -13.21 8.78
CA SER A 19 0.91 -14.44 9.13
C SER A 19 2.41 -14.36 8.88
N VAL A 20 2.88 -13.33 8.14
CA VAL A 20 4.28 -13.06 7.84
C VAL A 20 4.78 -11.98 8.81
N PRO A 21 5.66 -12.33 9.77
CA PRO A 21 6.13 -11.40 10.81
C PRO A 21 6.83 -10.14 10.26
N GLU A 22 7.37 -10.21 9.05
CA GLU A 22 8.09 -9.14 8.39
C GLU A 22 7.17 -8.07 7.79
N ASP A 23 5.92 -8.41 7.42
CA ASP A 23 5.01 -7.49 6.72
C ASP A 23 4.77 -6.15 7.46
N PRO A 24 4.55 -6.12 8.80
CA PRO A 24 4.40 -4.87 9.53
C PRO A 24 5.66 -4.00 9.50
N LEU A 25 6.84 -4.62 9.60
CA LEU A 25 8.10 -3.89 9.57
C LEU A 25 8.40 -3.37 8.16
N HIS A 26 8.14 -4.19 7.15
CA HIS A 26 8.24 -3.83 5.73
C HIS A 26 7.44 -2.56 5.43
N ALA A 27 6.16 -2.54 5.76
CA ALA A 27 5.29 -1.39 5.51
C ALA A 27 5.78 -0.10 6.19
N GLU A 28 6.28 -0.18 7.43
CA GLU A 28 6.85 0.99 8.12
C GLU A 28 8.17 1.42 7.51
N ASN A 29 9.03 0.49 7.11
CA ASN A 29 10.30 0.78 6.43
C ASN A 29 10.05 1.48 5.09
N THR A 30 9.09 1.02 4.30
CA THR A 30 8.69 1.67 3.04
C THR A 30 8.27 3.11 3.29
N VAL A 31 7.48 3.37 4.35
CA VAL A 31 7.12 4.75 4.74
C VAL A 31 8.36 5.58 5.12
N GLN A 32 9.35 5.01 5.82
CA GLN A 32 10.59 5.72 6.12
C GLN A 32 11.39 6.04 4.85
N TRP A 33 11.46 5.10 3.90
CA TRP A 33 12.13 5.33 2.62
C TRP A 33 11.43 6.39 1.78
N VAL A 34 10.11 6.39 1.71
CA VAL A 34 9.34 7.48 1.06
C VAL A 34 9.71 8.83 1.67
N LYS A 35 9.79 8.95 3.00
CA LYS A 35 10.17 10.22 3.66
C LYS A 35 11.62 10.63 3.40
N LYS A 36 12.52 9.67 3.17
CA LYS A 36 13.92 9.96 2.81
C LYS A 36 14.03 10.41 1.35
N LEU A 37 13.35 9.73 0.44
CA LEU A 37 13.37 10.02 -1.00
C LEU A 37 12.58 11.29 -1.34
N LYS A 38 11.47 11.53 -0.62
CA LYS A 38 10.61 12.70 -0.76
C LYS A 38 10.25 13.26 0.63
N PRO A 39 11.08 14.16 1.20
CA PRO A 39 10.83 14.75 2.52
C PRO A 39 9.51 15.51 2.66
N ASP A 40 8.97 16.02 1.55
CA ASP A 40 7.68 16.71 1.46
C ASP A 40 6.53 15.78 0.99
N ALA A 41 6.66 14.46 1.19
CA ALA A 41 5.63 13.49 0.84
C ALA A 41 4.28 13.83 1.49
N ASP A 42 3.24 13.90 0.66
CA ASP A 42 1.88 14.16 1.11
C ASP A 42 1.23 12.91 1.75
N GLU A 43 0.05 13.12 2.34
CA GLU A 43 -0.70 12.05 2.99
C GLU A 43 -1.06 10.90 2.02
N ALA A 44 -1.27 11.17 0.73
CA ALA A 44 -1.57 10.13 -0.23
C ALA A 44 -0.39 9.17 -0.41
N LEU A 45 0.83 9.71 -0.56
CA LEU A 45 2.02 8.90 -0.72
C LEU A 45 2.38 8.14 0.57
N ILE A 46 2.19 8.75 1.74
CA ILE A 46 2.41 8.08 3.03
C ILE A 46 1.39 6.95 3.27
N ILE A 47 0.12 7.17 2.94
CA ILE A 47 -0.92 6.13 3.08
C ILE A 47 -0.68 5.01 2.08
N ALA A 48 -0.33 5.33 0.83
CA ALA A 48 0.00 4.33 -0.19
C ALA A 48 1.20 3.49 0.22
N ALA A 49 2.28 4.09 0.72
CA ALA A 49 3.44 3.37 1.25
C ALA A 49 3.08 2.42 2.39
N LEU A 50 2.24 2.87 3.32
CA LEU A 50 1.82 2.04 4.45
C LEU A 50 0.94 0.86 4.01
N ALA A 51 0.14 1.01 2.95
CA ALA A 51 -0.89 0.04 2.55
C ALA A 51 -0.59 -0.70 1.23
N HIS A 52 0.57 -0.50 0.59
CA HIS A 52 0.85 -1.03 -0.74
C HIS A 52 0.71 -2.57 -0.81
N ASP A 53 1.06 -3.25 0.28
CA ASP A 53 1.02 -4.69 0.48
C ASP A 53 -0.12 -5.17 1.39
N ILE A 54 -1.10 -4.32 1.74
CA ILE A 54 -2.10 -4.60 2.80
C ILE A 54 -2.85 -5.93 2.61
N GLU A 55 -3.00 -6.38 1.37
CA GLU A 55 -3.66 -7.64 1.05
C GLU A 55 -2.95 -8.88 1.62
N ARG A 56 -1.62 -8.82 1.81
CA ARG A 56 -0.83 -9.93 2.34
C ARG A 56 -1.24 -10.33 3.75
N ALA A 57 -1.81 -9.38 4.49
CA ALA A 57 -2.27 -9.56 5.87
C ALA A 57 -3.71 -10.08 5.99
N ILE A 58 -4.42 -10.26 4.87
CA ILE A 58 -5.82 -10.69 4.84
C ILE A 58 -5.89 -12.03 4.10
N GLU A 59 -5.74 -13.14 4.82
CA GLU A 59 -5.52 -14.49 4.26
C GLU A 59 -6.60 -14.93 3.24
N ASP A 60 -7.86 -14.60 3.48
CA ASP A 60 -8.98 -14.92 2.59
C ASP A 60 -9.03 -14.06 1.31
N ARG A 61 -8.36 -12.90 1.32
CA ARG A 61 -8.24 -12.00 0.17
C ARG A 61 -6.88 -12.09 -0.50
N LYS A 62 -5.90 -12.73 0.11
CA LYS A 62 -4.51 -12.78 -0.35
C LYS A 62 -4.38 -13.42 -1.75
N VAL A 63 -3.70 -12.73 -2.65
CA VAL A 63 -3.38 -13.23 -3.98
C VAL A 63 -2.30 -14.31 -3.85
N LYS A 64 -2.61 -15.52 -4.33
CA LYS A 64 -1.71 -16.67 -4.22
C LYS A 64 -0.83 -16.77 -5.46
N LYS A 65 0.49 -16.61 -5.28
CA LYS A 65 1.51 -16.75 -6.34
C LYS A 65 1.38 -18.07 -7.10
N SER A 66 0.99 -19.17 -6.44
CA SER A 66 0.82 -20.49 -7.06
C SER A 66 -0.29 -20.56 -8.11
N LEU A 67 -1.16 -19.55 -8.21
CA LEU A 67 -2.23 -19.47 -9.21
C LEU A 67 -1.78 -18.79 -10.51
N PHE A 68 -0.53 -18.33 -10.59
CA PHE A 68 0.00 -17.60 -11.74
C PHE A 68 1.24 -18.31 -12.30
N SER A 69 1.31 -18.43 -13.61
CA SER A 69 2.50 -18.91 -14.33
C SER A 69 3.49 -17.79 -14.62
N ASP A 70 3.01 -16.56 -14.71
CA ASP A 70 3.79 -15.36 -14.98
C ASP A 70 3.95 -14.52 -13.70
N TYR A 71 5.18 -14.09 -13.44
CA TYR A 71 5.51 -13.34 -12.23
C TYR A 71 4.97 -11.90 -12.25
N ASP A 72 4.97 -11.27 -13.41
CA ASP A 72 4.49 -9.91 -13.57
C ASP A 72 2.96 -9.88 -13.47
N GLU A 73 2.26 -10.88 -14.02
CA GLU A 73 0.82 -11.05 -13.82
C GLU A 73 0.44 -11.19 -12.33
N PHE A 74 1.23 -11.97 -11.58
CA PHE A 74 1.06 -12.10 -10.13
C PHE A 74 1.23 -10.75 -9.42
N LYS A 75 2.31 -10.01 -9.72
CA LYS A 75 2.59 -8.70 -9.09
C LYS A 75 1.51 -7.67 -9.45
N GLU A 76 1.02 -7.67 -10.70
CA GLU A 76 -0.10 -6.84 -11.11
C GLU A 76 -1.40 -7.17 -10.35
N ALA A 77 -1.72 -8.46 -10.19
CA ALA A 77 -2.90 -8.90 -9.46
C ALA A 77 -2.82 -8.53 -7.97
N HIS A 78 -1.66 -8.72 -7.36
CA HIS A 78 -1.35 -8.33 -5.98
C HIS A 78 -1.56 -6.81 -5.77
N ALA A 79 -0.91 -5.97 -6.58
CA ALA A 79 -1.01 -4.52 -6.47
C ALA A 79 -2.45 -4.01 -6.68
N LEU A 80 -3.18 -4.61 -7.63
CA LEU A 80 -4.59 -4.29 -7.85
C LEU A 80 -5.46 -4.68 -6.65
N ASN A 81 -5.20 -5.82 -6.01
CA ASN A 81 -5.96 -6.27 -4.86
C ASN A 81 -5.73 -5.37 -3.64
N SER A 82 -4.47 -5.06 -3.33
CA SER A 82 -4.12 -4.07 -2.29
C SER A 82 -4.80 -2.73 -2.52
N ALA A 83 -4.78 -2.22 -3.77
CA ALA A 83 -5.44 -0.97 -4.13
C ALA A 83 -6.95 -0.99 -3.88
N ARG A 84 -7.63 -2.11 -4.20
CA ARG A 84 -9.06 -2.29 -3.92
C ARG A 84 -9.36 -2.31 -2.42
N ILE A 85 -8.58 -3.05 -1.64
CA ILE A 85 -8.72 -3.15 -0.18
C ILE A 85 -8.59 -1.77 0.46
N ILE A 86 -7.51 -1.03 0.16
CA ILE A 86 -7.31 0.28 0.79
C ILE A 86 -8.41 1.27 0.40
N LYS A 87 -8.89 1.21 -0.86
CA LYS A 87 -10.03 2.02 -1.31
C LYS A 87 -11.31 1.72 -0.52
N GLU A 88 -11.64 0.46 -0.29
CA GLU A 88 -12.80 0.05 0.52
C GLU A 88 -12.70 0.58 1.95
N ILE A 89 -11.52 0.43 2.58
CA ILE A 89 -11.26 0.94 3.93
C ILE A 89 -11.45 2.45 3.97
N MET A 90 -10.82 3.20 3.06
CA MET A 90 -10.93 4.65 3.02
C MET A 90 -12.36 5.15 2.76
N LEU A 91 -13.12 4.46 1.89
CA LEU A 91 -14.55 4.76 1.66
C LEU A 91 -15.37 4.57 2.94
N SER A 92 -15.16 3.48 3.67
CA SER A 92 -15.88 3.21 4.93
C SER A 92 -15.59 4.24 6.03
N ARG A 93 -14.45 4.95 5.93
CA ARG A 93 -14.04 6.03 6.83
C ARG A 93 -14.45 7.41 6.36
N GLY A 94 -15.15 7.53 5.23
CA GLY A 94 -15.59 8.81 4.69
C GLY A 94 -14.44 9.71 4.24
N VAL A 95 -13.32 9.13 3.79
CA VAL A 95 -12.19 9.89 3.25
C VAL A 95 -12.61 10.55 1.93
N GLU A 96 -12.06 11.74 1.65
CA GLU A 96 -12.34 12.47 0.42
C GLU A 96 -11.97 11.67 -0.83
N ARG A 97 -12.83 11.75 -1.85
CA ARG A 97 -12.68 10.98 -3.08
C ARG A 97 -11.36 11.22 -3.82
N GLN A 98 -10.88 12.47 -3.86
CA GLN A 98 -9.61 12.81 -4.51
C GLN A 98 -8.43 12.07 -3.88
N LEU A 99 -8.38 12.04 -2.55
CA LEU A 99 -7.34 11.31 -1.81
C LEU A 99 -7.46 9.80 -2.02
N ILE A 100 -8.67 9.25 -2.05
CA ILE A 100 -8.92 7.82 -2.35
C ILE A 100 -8.40 7.44 -3.72
N ASP A 101 -8.73 8.23 -4.75
CA ASP A 101 -8.35 7.92 -6.12
C ASP A 101 -6.83 8.02 -6.32
N GLU A 102 -6.16 8.97 -5.65
CA GLU A 102 -4.69 9.04 -5.69
C GLU A 102 -4.02 7.90 -4.94
N VAL A 103 -4.46 7.53 -3.74
CA VAL A 103 -3.92 6.36 -3.01
C VAL A 103 -4.12 5.08 -3.82
N TYR A 104 -5.31 4.88 -4.40
CA TYR A 104 -5.60 3.75 -5.26
C TYR A 104 -4.64 3.67 -6.45
N ARG A 105 -4.40 4.81 -7.12
CA ARG A 105 -3.47 4.90 -8.26
C ARG A 105 -2.05 4.57 -7.82
N LEU A 106 -1.57 5.16 -6.73
CA LEU A 106 -0.22 4.90 -6.22
C LEU A 106 -0.01 3.41 -5.92
N VAL A 107 -0.92 2.79 -5.17
CA VAL A 107 -0.83 1.36 -4.83
C VAL A 107 -0.98 0.48 -6.08
N ARG A 108 -1.88 0.78 -7.01
CA ARG A 108 -2.07 -0.06 -8.23
C ARG A 108 -0.81 -0.12 -9.10
N PHE A 109 0.02 0.91 -9.06
CA PHE A 109 1.18 1.05 -9.93
C PHE A 109 2.52 0.90 -9.20
N HIS A 110 2.54 0.65 -7.88
CA HIS A 110 3.78 0.61 -7.10
C HIS A 110 4.81 -0.42 -7.59
N GLU A 111 4.36 -1.52 -8.21
CA GLU A 111 5.26 -2.57 -8.72
C GLU A 111 6.05 -2.16 -9.96
N ARG A 112 5.46 -1.32 -10.80
CA ARG A 112 6.05 -0.91 -12.10
C ARG A 112 6.52 0.54 -12.12
N GLY A 113 5.89 1.39 -11.31
CA GLY A 113 6.05 2.83 -11.39
C GLY A 113 5.41 3.40 -12.66
N GLY A 114 6.10 4.35 -13.29
CA GLY A 114 5.69 4.96 -14.56
C GLY A 114 5.32 6.43 -14.49
N ASP A 115 5.35 7.02 -13.30
CA ASP A 115 5.38 8.46 -13.09
C ASP A 115 6.19 8.78 -11.82
N PRO A 116 6.65 10.03 -11.62
CA PRO A 116 7.53 10.35 -10.51
C PRO A 116 7.02 9.94 -9.13
N ARG A 117 5.70 9.96 -8.88
CA ARG A 117 5.15 9.59 -7.57
C ARG A 117 5.08 8.07 -7.38
N THR A 118 4.69 7.33 -8.43
CA THR A 118 4.68 5.86 -8.39
C THR A 118 6.09 5.27 -8.40
N ASP A 119 7.05 5.93 -9.05
CA ASP A 119 8.46 5.55 -9.02
C ASP A 119 9.07 5.74 -7.63
N ILE A 120 8.75 6.83 -6.91
CA ILE A 120 9.19 6.99 -5.50
C ILE A 120 8.68 5.84 -4.63
N LEU A 121 7.42 5.45 -4.80
CA LEU A 121 6.85 4.37 -4.00
C LEU A 121 7.49 3.01 -4.35
N LYS A 122 7.71 2.74 -5.64
CA LYS A 122 8.44 1.54 -6.11
C LYS A 122 9.84 1.48 -5.53
N ASP A 123 10.59 2.57 -5.61
CA ASP A 123 11.97 2.63 -5.14
C ASP A 123 12.02 2.49 -3.61
N ALA A 124 11.07 3.10 -2.90
CA ALA A 124 10.96 2.93 -1.45
C ALA A 124 10.65 1.49 -1.04
N ASP A 125 9.76 0.80 -1.77
CA ASP A 125 9.42 -0.60 -1.55
C ASP A 125 10.62 -1.53 -1.81
N ALA A 126 11.35 -1.28 -2.90
CA ALA A 126 12.57 -2.04 -3.22
C ALA A 126 13.72 -1.86 -2.21
N LEU A 127 13.71 -0.78 -1.42
CA LEU A 127 14.72 -0.48 -0.40
C LEU A 127 14.35 -0.97 1.01
N SER A 128 13.08 -1.31 1.26
CA SER A 128 12.58 -1.74 2.60
C SER A 128 12.92 -3.17 2.96
#